data_AF-H2J0M7-F1
#
_entry.id   AF-H2J0M7-F1
#
_cell.length_a   1.000
_cell.length_b   1.000
_cell.length_c   1.000
_cell.angle_alpha   90.00
_cell.angle_beta   90.00
_cell.angle_gamma   90.00
#
_symmetry.space_group_name_H-M   'P 1'
#
loop_
_entity.id
_entity.type
_entity.pdbx_description
1 polymer ?
#
loop_
_entity_poly.entity_id
_entity_poly.type
_entity_poly.pdbx_seq_one_letter_code
_entity_poly.pdbx_strand_id
1 'polypeptide(L)'
;MPVVLYAPYFRRLVLHQDGPERHLRTPQLRVMTMSTLSELTSKADYIASKNSHLKSQWRTYQNSLTQAITHSNKKINHEFSCGEEQDIRFTLFNHFSVSIHLSDDFYSQDIVYSLNMAHNAEEPNFRVFAHATLSEEGRVDGSVDIKDKDAVLEHYLNKISAIYQCIFDSLKTNQPIHSQLDKLLSHA
;
A
#
# COMPACT_ATOMS: atom_id res chain seq x y z
N MET A 1 -31.16 24.56 -48.28
CA MET A 1 -29.96 25.43 -48.39
C MET A 1 -28.73 24.53 -48.36
N PRO A 2 -27.74 24.76 -49.23
CA PRO A 2 -27.39 23.73 -50.23
C PRO A 2 -25.88 23.49 -50.42
N VAL A 3 -25.58 22.55 -51.33
CA VAL A 3 -24.35 22.36 -52.16
C VAL A 3 -23.09 21.86 -51.41
N VAL A 4 -22.71 20.58 -51.47
CA VAL A 4 -22.04 19.82 -52.56
C VAL A 4 -20.67 20.48 -52.91
N LEU A 5 -19.51 19.81 -52.90
CA LEU A 5 -18.95 19.12 -54.07
C LEU A 5 -17.47 18.69 -53.89
N TYR A 6 -17.18 17.56 -54.56
CA TYR A 6 -15.97 17.17 -55.30
C TYR A 6 -14.69 16.69 -54.57
N ALA A 7 -14.47 15.38 -54.72
CA ALA A 7 -13.18 14.68 -54.81
C ALA A 7 -12.35 15.16 -56.04
N PRO A 8 -11.35 14.40 -56.53
CA PRO A 8 -10.05 14.02 -55.99
C PRO A 8 -8.91 14.59 -56.89
N TYR A 9 -7.72 14.87 -56.36
CA TYR A 9 -6.54 15.10 -57.22
C TYR A 9 -5.66 13.85 -57.27
N PHE A 10 -6.02 12.95 -58.19
CA PHE A 10 -5.08 12.03 -58.82
C PHE A 10 -4.35 12.82 -59.91
N ARG A 11 -3.05 13.07 -59.76
CA ARG A 11 -2.21 13.55 -60.86
C ARG A 11 -1.33 12.41 -61.34
N ARG A 12 -1.62 12.01 -62.58
CA ARG A 12 -0.87 11.08 -63.44
C ARG A 12 0.58 11.58 -63.60
N LEU A 13 1.56 10.71 -63.33
CA LEU A 13 2.98 10.95 -63.62
C LEU A 13 3.46 9.85 -64.58
N VAL A 14 3.71 10.27 -65.82
CA VAL A 14 4.30 9.56 -66.98
C VAL A 14 4.96 10.72 -67.75
N LEU A 15 6.25 10.83 -68.08
CA LEU A 15 7.36 9.96 -68.47
C LEU A 15 8.68 10.70 -68.17
N HIS A 16 9.77 10.01 -67.84
CA HIS A 16 10.96 9.86 -68.72
C HIS A 16 12.06 9.06 -67.98
N GLN A 17 12.49 7.95 -68.57
CA GLN A 17 13.84 7.39 -68.35
C GLN A 17 14.86 8.26 -69.09
N ASP A 18 16.00 8.55 -68.47
CA ASP A 18 17.34 8.23 -69.01
C ASP A 18 18.51 8.70 -68.11
N GLY A 19 19.44 7.77 -67.84
CA GLY A 19 20.88 8.06 -67.68
C GLY A 19 21.49 8.14 -66.26
N PRO A 20 22.76 7.71 -66.05
CA PRO A 20 23.11 6.82 -64.94
C PRO A 20 24.26 7.31 -64.03
N GLU A 21 24.58 6.45 -63.05
CA GLU A 21 25.85 6.31 -62.30
C GLU A 21 25.98 6.95 -60.90
N ARG A 22 25.82 6.04 -59.91
CA ARG A 22 26.70 5.78 -58.75
C ARG A 22 26.92 6.93 -57.76
N HIS A 23 26.51 6.70 -56.51
CA HIS A 23 27.46 6.54 -55.38
C HIS A 23 26.77 5.95 -54.14
N LEU A 24 27.39 4.88 -53.63
CA LEU A 24 27.44 4.31 -52.28
C LEU A 24 26.24 4.38 -51.31
N ARG A 25 25.88 3.18 -50.82
CA ARG A 25 25.64 2.78 -49.41
C ARG A 25 25.33 3.95 -48.46
N THR A 26 24.15 4.03 -47.86
CA THR A 26 23.79 3.18 -46.71
C THR A 26 22.27 3.19 -46.45
N PRO A 27 21.62 2.05 -46.14
CA PRO A 27 20.35 2.05 -45.44
C PRO A 27 20.66 2.11 -43.94
N GLN A 28 21.04 3.28 -43.43
CA GLN A 28 21.20 3.51 -41.99
C GLN A 28 20.21 4.58 -41.51
N LEU A 29 18.95 4.41 -41.87
CA LEU A 29 17.83 5.17 -41.29
C LEU A 29 16.70 4.23 -40.86
N ARG A 30 17.04 3.10 -40.24
CA ARG A 30 16.04 2.26 -39.56
C ARG A 30 16.59 1.40 -38.43
N VAL A 31 17.61 1.87 -37.71
CA VAL A 31 18.03 1.24 -36.46
C VAL A 31 18.55 2.30 -35.52
N MET A 32 17.68 3.12 -34.92
CA MET A 32 18.06 3.88 -33.71
C MET A 32 16.88 4.50 -32.95
N THR A 33 15.81 3.73 -32.73
CA THR A 33 14.84 3.99 -31.66
C THR A 33 14.18 2.68 -31.22
N MET A 34 14.94 1.77 -30.62
CA MET A 34 14.42 1.14 -29.40
C MET A 34 14.37 2.28 -28.38
N SER A 35 13.35 3.11 -28.53
CA SER A 35 13.32 4.50 -28.09
C SER A 35 13.35 4.52 -26.58
N THR A 36 14.00 5.52 -26.00
CA THR A 36 13.86 5.89 -24.59
C THR A 36 12.41 5.80 -24.10
N LEU A 37 11.42 6.06 -24.97
CA LEU A 37 10.00 5.82 -24.71
C LEU A 37 9.67 4.35 -24.36
N SER A 38 10.08 3.36 -25.14
CA SER A 38 9.81 1.93 -24.85
C SER A 38 10.45 1.48 -23.54
N GLU A 39 11.64 1.98 -23.24
CA GLU A 39 12.34 1.70 -21.98
C GLU A 39 11.62 2.34 -20.78
N LEU A 40 11.21 3.59 -20.92
CA LEU A 40 10.44 4.30 -19.90
C LEU A 40 9.07 3.66 -19.67
N THR A 41 8.36 3.23 -20.71
CA THR A 41 7.10 2.48 -20.59
C THR A 41 7.32 1.17 -19.83
N SER A 42 8.34 0.39 -20.20
CA SER A 42 8.64 -0.88 -19.51
C SER A 42 8.95 -0.68 -18.02
N LYS A 43 9.69 0.39 -17.68
CA LYS A 43 9.97 0.77 -16.29
C LYS A 43 8.70 1.20 -15.55
N ALA A 44 7.84 2.00 -16.19
CA ALA A 44 6.58 2.43 -15.62
C ALA A 44 5.64 1.25 -15.32
N ASP A 45 5.51 0.32 -16.26
CA ASP A 45 4.68 -0.88 -16.10
C ASP A 45 5.19 -1.77 -14.96
N TYR A 46 6.52 -1.94 -14.84
CA TYR A 46 7.13 -2.66 -13.74
C TYR A 46 6.82 -2.00 -12.38
N ILE A 47 7.02 -0.69 -12.28
CA ILE A 47 6.77 0.08 -11.05
C ILE A 47 5.29 0.00 -10.64
N ALA A 48 4.38 0.17 -11.59
CA ALA A 48 2.94 0.08 -11.34
C ALA A 48 2.53 -1.33 -10.91
N SER A 49 3.08 -2.36 -11.57
CA SER A 49 2.83 -3.76 -11.21
C SER A 49 3.32 -4.08 -9.79
N LYS A 50 4.53 -3.64 -9.43
CA LYS A 50 5.09 -3.83 -8.08
C LYS A 50 4.24 -3.20 -6.99
N ASN A 51 3.84 -1.95 -7.16
CA ASN A 51 2.99 -1.26 -6.19
C ASN A 51 1.59 -1.90 -6.10
N SER A 52 0.98 -2.22 -7.24
CA SER A 52 -0.32 -2.89 -7.27
C SER A 52 -0.30 -4.25 -6.55
N HIS A 53 0.76 -5.02 -6.77
CA HIS A 53 0.96 -6.31 -6.10
C HIS A 53 1.08 -6.17 -4.59
N LEU A 54 1.90 -5.23 -4.11
CA LEU A 54 2.06 -4.98 -2.66
C LEU A 54 0.74 -4.52 -2.02
N LYS A 55 -0.01 -3.64 -2.68
CA LYS A 55 -1.36 -3.24 -2.22
C LYS A 55 -2.35 -4.41 -2.18
N SER A 56 -2.20 -5.41 -3.05
CA SER A 56 -2.99 -6.64 -3.01
C SER A 56 -2.63 -7.51 -1.79
N GLN A 57 -1.34 -7.62 -1.46
CA GLN A 57 -0.89 -8.29 -0.23
C GLN A 57 -1.45 -7.58 1.00
N TRP A 58 -1.40 -6.25 1.05
CA TRP A 58 -1.96 -5.47 2.15
C TRP A 58 -3.45 -5.75 2.36
N ARG A 59 -4.26 -5.68 1.29
CA ARG A 59 -5.69 -6.01 1.37
C ARG A 59 -5.94 -7.43 1.87
N THR A 60 -5.09 -8.38 1.51
CA THR A 60 -5.19 -9.75 1.99
C THR A 60 -4.91 -9.82 3.50
N TYR A 61 -3.87 -9.14 3.98
CA TYR A 61 -3.60 -9.01 5.42
C TYR A 61 -4.78 -8.36 6.17
N GLN A 62 -5.31 -7.23 5.67
CA GLN A 62 -6.46 -6.54 6.27
C GLN A 62 -7.66 -7.48 6.42
N ASN A 63 -7.98 -8.22 5.36
CA ASN A 63 -9.09 -9.17 5.35
C ASN A 63 -8.86 -10.33 6.32
N SER A 64 -7.66 -10.90 6.35
CA SER A 64 -7.32 -12.00 7.26
C SER A 64 -7.41 -11.58 8.72
N LEU A 65 -6.83 -10.42 9.08
CA LEU A 65 -6.88 -9.92 10.44
C LEU A 65 -8.31 -9.59 10.88
N THR A 66 -9.07 -8.88 10.03
CA THR A 66 -10.48 -8.54 10.31
C THR A 66 -11.28 -9.81 10.54
N GLN A 67 -11.18 -10.80 9.65
CA GLN A 67 -11.88 -12.07 9.81
C GLN A 67 -11.44 -12.82 11.06
N ALA A 68 -10.13 -12.88 11.35
CA ALA A 68 -9.62 -13.57 12.52
C ALA A 68 -10.18 -12.96 13.81
N ILE A 69 -10.22 -11.64 13.92
CA ILE A 69 -10.77 -10.95 15.09
C ILE A 69 -12.28 -11.17 15.19
N THR A 70 -13.04 -10.98 14.10
CA THR A 70 -14.51 -11.17 14.08
C THR A 70 -14.92 -12.60 14.46
N HIS A 71 -14.17 -13.61 14.02
CA HIS A 71 -14.48 -15.02 14.31
C HIS A 71 -13.82 -15.54 15.58
N SER A 72 -12.87 -14.79 16.16
CA SER A 72 -12.24 -15.22 17.40
C SER A 72 -13.27 -15.20 18.53
N ASN A 73 -13.47 -16.35 19.17
CA ASN A 73 -14.24 -16.45 20.41
C ASN A 73 -13.40 -15.98 21.63
N LYS A 74 -12.23 -15.37 21.38
CA LYS A 74 -11.38 -14.82 22.42
C LYS A 74 -12.04 -13.52 22.89
N LYS A 75 -12.54 -13.48 24.14
CA LYS A 75 -13.07 -12.27 24.78
C LYS A 75 -11.94 -11.28 25.11
N ILE A 76 -11.29 -10.74 24.08
CA ILE A 76 -10.20 -9.79 24.24
C ILE A 76 -10.71 -8.34 24.41
N ASN A 77 -12.02 -8.11 24.59
CA ASN A 77 -12.62 -6.76 24.69
C ASN A 77 -12.16 -5.84 23.56
N HIS A 78 -12.12 -6.39 22.34
CA HIS A 78 -11.85 -5.64 21.12
C HIS A 78 -13.17 -5.44 20.38
N GLU A 79 -13.45 -4.21 20.00
CA GLU A 79 -14.48 -3.91 19.03
C GLU A 79 -13.80 -3.50 17.72
N PHE A 80 -14.11 -4.20 16.63
CA PHE A 80 -13.66 -3.77 15.31
C PHE A 80 -14.40 -2.48 14.94
N SER A 81 -13.66 -1.49 14.49
CA SER A 81 -14.23 -0.26 13.95
C SER A 81 -13.65 -0.08 12.56
N CYS A 82 -14.51 0.07 11.54
CA CYS A 82 -14.00 0.33 10.20
C CYS A 82 -13.23 1.66 10.20
N GLY A 83 -11.97 1.63 9.77
CA GLY A 83 -11.20 2.82 9.41
C GLY A 83 -11.66 3.39 8.07
N GLU A 84 -10.92 4.39 7.57
CA GLU A 84 -11.04 4.79 6.16
C GLU A 84 -10.48 3.68 5.26
N GLU A 85 -10.70 3.71 3.95
CA GLU A 85 -10.41 2.57 3.03
C GLU A 85 -8.98 1.98 3.12
N GLN A 86 -8.03 2.69 3.72
CA GLN A 86 -6.62 2.33 3.77
C GLN A 86 -6.15 1.80 5.14
N ASP A 87 -6.87 2.07 6.23
CA ASP A 87 -6.46 1.68 7.59
C ASP A 87 -7.45 0.74 8.29
N ILE A 88 -6.91 -0.14 9.14
CA ILE A 88 -7.69 -1.03 10.00
C ILE A 88 -7.74 -0.41 11.39
N ARG A 89 -8.93 -0.26 11.97
CA ARG A 89 -9.07 0.28 13.34
C ARG A 89 -9.73 -0.72 14.29
N PHE A 90 -9.24 -0.72 15.52
CA PHE A 90 -9.79 -1.52 16.61
C PHE A 90 -9.87 -0.67 17.87
N THR A 91 -10.92 -0.85 18.64
CA THR A 91 -11.05 -0.23 19.95
C THR A 91 -10.80 -1.27 21.02
N LEU A 92 -9.76 -1.07 21.83
CA LEU A 92 -9.44 -1.87 23.00
C LEU A 92 -10.22 -1.33 24.21
N PHE A 93 -10.92 -2.22 24.92
CA PHE A 93 -11.68 -1.90 26.12
C PHE A 93 -12.71 -0.78 25.94
N ASN A 94 -13.21 -0.55 24.71
CA ASN A 94 -14.11 0.56 24.35
C ASN A 94 -13.53 1.97 24.63
N HIS A 95 -12.21 2.09 24.78
CA HIS A 95 -11.55 3.34 25.14
C HIS A 95 -10.33 3.67 24.27
N PHE A 96 -9.51 2.68 23.91
CA PHE A 96 -8.23 2.93 23.24
C PHE A 96 -8.30 2.50 21.78
N SER A 97 -8.25 3.45 20.85
CA SER A 97 -8.28 3.15 19.42
C SER A 97 -6.88 2.87 18.87
N VAL A 98 -6.69 1.70 18.27
CA VAL A 98 -5.48 1.32 17.52
C VAL A 98 -5.77 1.43 16.03
N SER A 99 -4.88 2.05 15.27
CA SER A 99 -4.89 2.07 13.80
C SER A 99 -3.70 1.27 13.27
N ILE A 100 -3.93 0.52 12.19
CA ILE A 100 -2.93 -0.26 11.46
C ILE A 100 -3.04 0.09 9.99
N HIS A 101 -1.95 0.55 9.38
CA HIS A 101 -1.88 0.91 7.97
C HIS A 101 -0.51 0.58 7.39
N LEU A 102 -0.39 0.55 6.07
CA LEU A 102 0.93 0.67 5.43
C LEU A 102 1.36 2.14 5.47
N SER A 103 2.64 2.40 5.72
CA SER A 103 3.20 3.76 5.62
C SER A 103 2.86 4.39 4.25
N ASP A 104 2.62 5.70 4.24
CA ASP A 104 2.11 6.48 3.10
C ASP A 104 3.11 6.67 1.94
N ASP A 105 4.19 5.89 1.91
CA ASP A 105 5.17 5.92 0.82
C ASP A 105 4.67 5.19 -0.43
N PHE A 106 5.19 5.61 -1.59
CA PHE A 106 4.79 5.08 -2.90
C PHE A 106 4.84 3.55 -2.99
N TYR A 107 5.85 2.94 -2.38
CA TYR A 107 6.03 1.50 -2.24
C TYR A 107 6.52 1.25 -0.82
N SER A 108 5.59 1.11 0.12
CA SER A 108 5.90 0.80 1.51
C SER A 108 5.62 -0.65 1.84
N GLN A 109 6.65 -1.33 2.33
CA GLN A 109 6.52 -2.62 2.99
C GLN A 109 6.32 -2.47 4.50
N ASP A 110 6.32 -1.26 5.03
CA ASP A 110 6.22 -1.00 6.47
C ASP A 110 4.77 -0.89 6.91
N ILE A 111 4.33 -1.83 7.74
CA ILE A 111 3.06 -1.80 8.46
C ILE A 111 3.28 -1.04 9.77
N VAL A 112 2.56 0.06 9.92
CA VAL A 112 2.63 0.95 11.06
C VAL A 112 1.45 0.67 12.00
N TYR A 113 1.76 0.49 13.28
CA TYR A 113 0.78 0.33 14.36
C TYR A 113 0.80 1.57 15.24
N SER A 114 -0.35 2.25 15.32
CA SER A 114 -0.48 3.51 16.04
C SER A 114 -1.62 3.46 17.05
N LEU A 115 -1.42 4.12 18.19
CA LEU A 115 -2.39 4.26 19.26
C LEU A 115 -2.92 5.70 19.29
N ASN A 116 -4.23 5.88 19.33
CA ASN A 116 -4.85 7.18 19.49
C ASN A 116 -4.66 7.68 20.94
N MET A 117 -4.01 8.84 21.07
CA MET A 117 -3.75 9.53 22.34
C MET A 117 -4.59 10.79 22.54
N ALA A 118 -5.54 11.05 21.64
CA ALA A 118 -6.46 12.17 21.76
C ALA A 118 -7.40 11.98 22.96
N HIS A 119 -7.69 13.06 23.68
CA HIS A 119 -8.67 13.03 24.76
C HIS A 119 -10.02 13.52 24.23
N ASN A 120 -11.07 12.74 24.46
CA ASN A 120 -12.49 13.14 24.42
C ASN A 120 -12.90 14.17 23.33
N ALA A 121 -13.24 13.68 22.13
CA ALA A 121 -13.74 14.44 20.97
C ALA A 121 -12.77 15.43 20.29
N GLU A 122 -11.48 15.40 20.64
CA GLU A 122 -10.41 15.99 19.85
C GLU A 122 -10.15 15.22 18.55
N GLU A 123 -9.44 15.87 17.61
CA GLU A 123 -8.95 15.18 16.40
C GLU A 123 -8.06 13.98 16.78
N PRO A 124 -8.15 12.85 16.07
CA PRO A 124 -7.35 11.67 16.39
C PRO A 124 -5.86 11.97 16.38
N ASN A 125 -5.17 11.63 17.47
CA ASN A 125 -3.73 11.79 17.61
C ASN A 125 -3.08 10.41 17.66
N PHE A 126 -2.94 9.80 16.48
CA PHE A 126 -2.32 8.48 16.34
C PHE A 126 -0.80 8.57 16.46
N ARG A 127 -0.26 7.94 17.51
CA ARG A 127 1.18 7.82 17.74
C ARG A 127 1.64 6.39 17.53
N VAL A 128 2.71 6.23 16.77
CA VAL A 128 3.29 4.92 16.45
C VAL A 128 3.81 4.25 17.72
N PHE A 129 3.58 2.94 17.84
CA PHE A 129 4.11 2.12 18.93
C PHE A 129 4.78 0.83 18.46
N ALA A 130 4.55 0.42 17.21
CA ALA A 130 5.20 -0.75 16.64
C ALA A 130 5.20 -0.69 15.10
N HIS A 131 6.13 -1.44 14.53
CA HIS A 131 6.26 -1.66 13.08
C HIS A 131 6.29 -3.15 12.76
N ALA A 132 5.97 -3.49 11.52
CA ALA A 132 6.19 -4.81 10.93
C ALA A 132 6.46 -4.68 9.42
N THR A 133 7.08 -5.68 8.80
CA THR A 133 7.39 -5.63 7.36
C THR A 133 6.54 -6.63 6.58
N LEU A 134 5.79 -6.15 5.59
CA LEU A 134 5.03 -6.95 4.63
C LEU A 134 5.84 -7.17 3.35
N SER A 135 6.17 -8.42 3.06
CA SER A 135 6.87 -8.80 1.84
C SER A 135 5.93 -8.97 0.64
N GLU A 136 6.48 -8.93 -0.57
CA GLU A 136 5.73 -9.17 -1.80
C GLU A 136 5.17 -10.61 -1.90
N GLU A 137 5.80 -11.55 -1.21
CA GLU A 137 5.36 -12.95 -1.14
C GLU A 137 4.17 -13.15 -0.18
N GLY A 138 3.72 -12.07 0.48
CA GLY A 138 2.64 -12.12 1.45
C GLY A 138 3.08 -12.67 2.80
N ARG A 139 4.29 -12.29 3.25
CA ARG A 139 4.76 -12.61 4.61
C ARG A 139 4.94 -11.36 5.46
N VAL A 140 4.48 -11.40 6.70
CA VAL A 140 4.75 -10.37 7.70
C VAL A 140 5.95 -10.79 8.56
N ASP A 141 6.89 -9.87 8.76
CA ASP A 141 8.15 -10.06 9.48
C ASP A 141 8.91 -11.32 8.99
N GLY A 142 8.77 -11.62 7.68
CA GLY A 142 9.38 -12.76 7.00
C GLY A 142 8.85 -14.15 7.39
N SER A 143 7.98 -14.27 8.39
CA SER A 143 7.57 -15.56 8.97
C SER A 143 6.08 -15.83 8.88
N VAL A 144 5.24 -14.81 9.05
CA VAL A 144 3.79 -14.96 9.16
C VAL A 144 3.14 -14.90 7.79
N ASP A 145 2.48 -15.97 7.34
CA ASP A 145 1.72 -15.97 6.09
C ASP A 145 0.42 -15.16 6.27
N ILE A 146 0.21 -14.14 5.43
CA ILE A 146 -0.97 -13.26 5.52
C ILE A 146 -2.29 -13.98 5.25
N LYS A 147 -2.27 -15.20 4.70
CA LYS A 147 -3.48 -16.02 4.46
C LYS A 147 -3.83 -16.89 5.67
N ASP A 148 -2.88 -17.11 6.57
CA ASP A 148 -3.11 -17.81 7.83
C ASP A 148 -3.68 -16.84 8.87
N LYS A 149 -5.00 -16.92 9.04
CA LYS A 149 -5.76 -16.05 9.94
C LYS A 149 -5.32 -16.15 11.39
N ASP A 150 -4.98 -17.36 11.85
CA ASP A 150 -4.59 -17.58 13.24
C ASP A 150 -3.19 -17.01 13.48
N ALA A 151 -2.26 -17.25 12.56
CA ALA A 151 -0.92 -16.67 12.64
C ALA A 151 -0.93 -15.13 12.55
N VAL A 152 -1.76 -14.56 11.68
CA VAL A 152 -1.97 -13.10 11.57
C VAL A 152 -2.55 -12.53 12.86
N LEU A 153 -3.55 -13.20 13.46
CA LEU A 153 -4.12 -12.77 14.74
C LEU A 153 -3.10 -12.82 15.87
N GLU A 154 -2.33 -13.90 15.98
CA GLU A 154 -1.29 -14.02 17.01
C GLU A 154 -0.21 -12.96 16.85
N HIS A 155 0.22 -12.67 15.63
CA HIS A 155 1.15 -11.59 15.34
C HIS A 155 0.63 -10.23 15.81
N TYR A 156 -0.62 -9.90 15.46
CA TYR A 156 -1.27 -8.67 15.92
C TYR A 156 -1.37 -8.60 17.45
N LEU A 157 -1.80 -9.70 18.10
CA LEU A 157 -1.90 -9.79 19.56
C LEU A 157 -0.55 -9.56 20.24
N ASN A 158 0.54 -10.08 19.66
CA ASN A 158 1.89 -9.85 20.15
C ASN A 158 2.27 -8.37 20.05
N LYS A 159 1.90 -7.66 18.98
CA LYS A 159 2.16 -6.20 18.86
C LYS A 159 1.44 -5.39 19.94
N ILE A 160 0.15 -5.65 20.17
CA ILE A 160 -0.63 -4.89 21.16
C ILE A 160 -0.41 -5.33 22.61
N SER A 161 0.30 -6.45 22.84
CA SER A 161 0.55 -6.99 24.18
C SER A 161 1.22 -5.96 25.10
N ALA A 162 2.09 -5.10 24.55
CA ALA A 162 2.74 -4.02 25.28
C ALA A 162 1.73 -2.98 25.81
N ILE A 163 0.68 -2.66 25.05
CA ILE A 163 -0.40 -1.77 25.47
C ILE A 163 -1.19 -2.41 26.62
N TYR A 164 -1.53 -3.71 26.49
CA TYR A 164 -2.21 -4.45 27.55
C TYR A 164 -1.42 -4.47 28.85
N GLN A 165 -0.12 -4.77 28.76
CA GLN A 165 0.76 -4.79 29.92
C GLN A 165 0.86 -3.40 30.56
N CYS A 166 1.01 -2.34 29.76
CA CYS A 166 1.05 -0.97 30.25
C CYS A 166 -0.24 -0.57 31.00
N ILE A 167 -1.41 -0.90 30.44
CA ILE A 167 -2.71 -0.62 31.09
C ILE A 167 -2.82 -1.42 32.40
N PHE A 168 -2.45 -2.70 32.37
CA PHE A 168 -2.49 -3.58 33.54
C PHE A 168 -1.60 -3.05 34.69
N ASP A 169 -0.35 -2.71 34.38
CA ASP A 169 0.59 -2.20 35.39
C ASP A 169 0.16 -0.85 35.93
N SER A 170 -0.40 0.02 35.09
CA SER A 170 -0.95 1.32 35.50
C SER A 170 -2.08 1.13 36.52
N LEU A 171 -3.03 0.24 36.24
CA LEU A 171 -4.14 -0.05 37.14
C LEU A 171 -3.67 -0.72 38.44
N LYS A 172 -2.73 -1.66 38.35
CA LYS A 172 -2.17 -2.37 39.51
C LYS A 172 -1.38 -1.45 40.45
N THR A 173 -0.69 -0.45 39.90
CA THR A 173 0.13 0.50 40.66
C THR A 173 -0.58 1.84 40.93
N ASN A 174 -1.88 1.93 40.58
CA ASN A 174 -2.71 3.12 40.71
C ASN A 174 -2.08 4.38 40.07
N GLN A 175 -1.48 4.21 38.89
CA GLN A 175 -0.88 5.28 38.09
C GLN A 175 -1.81 5.72 36.97
N PRO A 176 -1.73 7.00 36.51
CA PRO A 176 -2.48 7.46 35.36
C PRO A 176 -2.08 6.71 34.07
N ILE A 177 -3.02 5.99 33.46
CA ILE A 177 -2.78 5.17 32.25
C ILE A 177 -2.19 6.02 31.12
N HIS A 178 -2.71 7.23 30.91
CA HIS A 178 -2.29 8.10 29.81
C HIS A 178 -0.80 8.48 29.89
N SER A 179 -0.28 8.69 31.10
CA SER A 179 1.14 9.00 31.31
C SER A 179 2.05 7.78 31.04
N GLN A 180 1.57 6.58 31.35
CA GLN A 180 2.34 5.35 31.09
C GLN A 180 2.35 5.00 29.61
N LEU A 181 1.20 5.17 28.92
CA LEU A 181 1.13 5.03 27.46
C LEU A 181 2.04 6.05 26.77
N ASP A 182 2.04 7.30 27.22
CA ASP A 182 2.93 8.33 26.67
C ASP A 182 4.42 7.95 26.79
N LYS A 183 4.83 7.36 27.91
CA LYS A 183 6.18 6.81 28.08
C LYS A 183 6.45 5.66 27.11
N LEU A 184 5.54 4.70 26.98
CA LEU A 184 5.67 3.59 26.05
C LEU A 184 5.88 4.08 24.61
N LEU A 185 5.06 5.06 24.19
CA LEU A 185 5.08 5.66 22.84
C LEU A 185 6.28 6.58 22.58
N SER A 186 7.04 6.95 23.60
CA SER A 186 8.24 7.78 23.45
C SER A 186 9.51 6.96 23.25
N HIS A 187 9.42 5.63 23.44
CA HIS A 187 10.52 4.68 23.26
C HIS A 187 10.29 3.72 22.08
N ALA A 188 9.22 3.94 21.31
CA ALA A 188 8.81 3.12 20.18
C ALA A 188 9.50 3.53 18.87
#